data_AF-A0A359FWM9-F1
#
_entry.id   AF-A0A359FWM9-F1
#
_cell.length_a   1.000
_cell.length_b   1.000
_cell.length_c   1.000
_cell.angle_alpha   90.00
_cell.angle_beta   90.00
_cell.angle_gamma   90.00
#
_symmetry.space_group_name_H-M   'P 1'
#
loop_
_entity.id
_entity.type
_entity.pdbx_description
1 polymer ?
#
loop_
_entity_poly.entity_id
_entity_poly.type
_entity_poly.pdbx_seq_one_letter_code
_entity_poly.pdbx_strand_id
1 'polypeptide(L)'
;MLIVLIPLIVHCVYKIPSRVLLLFSLSMFIWNFSFAIFPNYRFNYNNDEELLRFVHKHPDAVFILRDKNIICNRYFYDAGFSIGDRIYGFPLDRHMDMLCELQDKGLAIYSDFLSKKSPFSRATLLGGDVTKYFRIIEKGADTISSFYGDFTIDRVEISCAETPEL
;
A
#
# COMPACT_ATOMS: atom_id res chain seq x y z
N MET A 1 18.04 14.03 -9.38
CA MET A 1 19.23 14.76 -9.88
C MET A 1 19.83 15.74 -8.87
N LEU A 2 19.04 16.51 -8.11
CA LEU A 2 19.56 17.52 -7.17
C LEU A 2 20.57 16.97 -6.13
N ILE A 3 20.32 15.78 -5.59
CA ILE A 3 21.16 15.11 -4.58
C ILE A 3 22.59 14.84 -5.07
N VAL A 4 22.79 14.62 -6.38
CA VAL A 4 24.12 14.36 -6.96
C VAL A 4 24.85 15.67 -7.29
N LEU A 5 24.11 16.75 -7.54
CA LEU A 5 24.67 18.05 -7.89
C LEU A 5 25.15 18.83 -6.67
N ILE A 6 24.50 18.66 -5.50
CA ILE A 6 24.86 19.38 -4.26
C ILE A 6 26.33 19.13 -3.85
N PRO A 7 26.86 17.89 -3.80
CA PRO A 7 28.26 17.65 -3.45
C PRO A 7 29.25 18.26 -4.45
N LEU A 8 28.91 18.25 -5.74
CA LEU A 8 29.70 18.86 -6.82
C LEU A 8 29.77 20.39 -6.66
N ILE A 9 28.63 21.03 -6.40
CA ILE A 9 28.56 22.48 -6.16
C ILE A 9 29.33 22.85 -4.89
N VAL A 10 29.18 22.08 -3.81
CA VAL A 10 29.91 22.30 -2.55
C VAL A 10 31.42 22.14 -2.77
N HIS A 11 31.86 21.17 -3.57
CA HIS A 11 33.26 21.02 -3.93
C HIS A 11 33.79 22.24 -4.70
N CYS A 12 33.05 22.72 -5.70
CA CYS A 12 33.43 23.87 -6.51
C CYS A 12 33.47 25.18 -5.71
N VAL A 13 32.51 25.40 -4.80
CA VAL A 13 32.40 26.65 -4.04
C VAL A 13 33.35 26.69 -2.84
N TYR A 14 33.43 25.60 -2.07
CA TYR A 14 34.16 25.58 -0.80
C TYR A 14 35.53 24.91 -0.89
N LYS A 15 35.92 24.40 -2.07
CA LYS A 15 37.19 23.69 -2.32
C LYS A 15 37.49 22.60 -1.29
N ILE A 16 36.45 21.92 -0.80
CA ILE A 16 36.58 20.84 0.17
C ILE A 16 37.42 19.71 -0.45
N PRO A 17 38.40 19.13 0.27
CA PRO A 17 39.20 18.03 -0.25
C PRO A 17 38.31 16.87 -0.71
N SER A 18 38.57 16.33 -1.90
CA SER A 18 37.75 15.28 -2.51
C SER A 18 37.65 14.02 -1.63
N ARG A 19 38.68 13.74 -0.81
CA ARG A 19 38.66 12.63 0.17
C ARG A 19 37.57 12.81 1.23
N VAL A 20 37.34 14.04 1.70
CA VAL A 20 36.30 14.34 2.69
C VAL A 20 34.91 14.15 2.07
N LEU A 21 34.71 14.65 0.84
CA LEU A 21 33.46 14.46 0.10
C LEU A 21 33.17 12.99 -0.21
N LEU A 22 34.20 12.21 -0.53
CA LEU A 22 34.08 10.77 -0.73
C LEU A 22 33.62 10.07 0.55
N LEU A 23 34.25 10.37 1.69
CA LEU A 23 33.86 9.80 2.99
C LEU A 23 32.43 10.18 3.36
N PHE A 24 32.02 11.44 3.17
CA PHE A 24 30.64 11.85 3.40
C PHE A 24 29.64 11.13 2.49
N SER A 25 29.97 11.00 1.21
CA SER A 25 29.11 10.31 0.24
C SER A 25 28.99 8.83 0.59
N LEU A 26 30.10 8.19 0.98
CA LEU A 26 30.11 6.79 1.40
C LEU A 26 29.30 6.59 2.69
N SER A 27 29.46 7.47 3.68
CA SER A 27 28.67 7.42 4.92
C SER A 27 27.17 7.58 4.63
N MET A 28 26.79 8.51 3.76
CA MET A 28 25.40 8.68 3.33
C MET A 28 24.90 7.46 2.57
N PHE A 29 25.73 6.86 1.71
CA PHE A 29 25.38 5.64 1.00
C PHE A 29 25.17 4.48 1.97
N ILE A 30 26.09 4.23 2.90
CA ILE A 30 25.98 3.18 3.92
C ILE A 30 24.73 3.39 4.78
N TRP A 31 24.44 4.64 5.16
CA TRP A 31 23.24 4.98 5.91
C TRP A 31 21.96 4.65 5.13
N ASN A 32 21.84 5.15 3.89
CA ASN A 32 20.67 4.89 3.06
C ASN A 32 20.53 3.40 2.72
N PHE A 33 21.65 2.71 2.46
CA PHE A 33 21.63 1.29 2.19
C PHE A 33 21.17 0.49 3.41
N SER A 34 21.77 0.74 4.57
CA SER A 34 21.47 0.00 5.81
C SER A 34 20.06 0.24 6.34
N PHE A 35 19.50 1.44 6.17
CA PHE A 35 18.21 1.80 6.77
C PHE A 35 17.04 1.89 5.79
N ALA A 36 17.28 2.06 4.50
CA ALA A 36 16.21 2.15 3.51
C ALA A 36 16.24 0.98 2.53
N ILE A 37 17.37 0.78 1.81
CA ILE A 37 17.42 -0.18 0.69
C ILE A 37 17.42 -1.62 1.20
N PHE A 38 18.36 -1.97 2.06
CA PHE A 38 18.52 -3.33 2.56
C PHE A 38 17.30 -3.79 3.36
N PRO A 39 16.76 -3.01 4.32
CA PRO A 39 15.57 -3.44 5.05
C PRO A 39 14.35 -3.62 4.15
N ASN A 40 14.10 -2.69 3.22
CA ASN A 40 12.94 -2.77 2.33
C ASN A 40 13.05 -3.94 1.33
N TYR A 41 14.26 -4.31 0.92
CA TYR A 41 14.48 -5.50 0.10
C TYR A 41 14.34 -6.81 0.90
N ARG A 42 14.87 -6.84 2.13
CA ARG A 42 14.97 -8.08 2.91
C ARG A 42 13.72 -8.40 3.72
N PHE A 43 13.02 -7.38 4.21
CA PHE A 43 11.83 -7.51 5.03
C PHE A 43 10.61 -7.22 4.16
N ASN A 44 9.81 -8.27 3.90
CA ASN A 44 8.52 -8.12 3.26
C ASN A 44 7.50 -7.61 4.30
N TYR A 45 7.57 -6.31 4.61
CA TYR A 45 6.87 -5.72 5.76
C TYR A 45 5.35 -5.98 5.75
N ASN A 46 4.73 -5.83 4.59
CA ASN A 46 3.27 -5.94 4.41
C ASN A 46 2.83 -7.29 3.82
N ASN A 47 3.78 -8.17 3.52
CA ASN A 47 3.59 -9.43 2.81
C ASN A 47 2.76 -9.32 1.51
N ASP A 48 3.14 -8.35 0.66
CA ASP A 48 2.41 -8.02 -0.57
C ASP A 48 2.33 -9.19 -1.56
N GLU A 49 3.29 -10.13 -1.52
CA GLU A 49 3.32 -11.30 -2.39
C GLU A 49 2.19 -12.28 -2.08
N GLU A 50 1.89 -12.52 -0.80
CA GLU A 50 0.77 -13.38 -0.42
C GLU A 50 -0.57 -12.73 -0.78
N LEU A 51 -0.71 -11.42 -0.54
CA LEU A 51 -1.88 -10.66 -0.96
C LEU A 51 -2.05 -10.70 -2.49
N LEU A 52 -0.95 -10.60 -3.25
CA LEU A 52 -0.96 -10.71 -4.70
C LEU A 52 -1.43 -12.10 -5.15
N ARG A 53 -0.92 -13.18 -4.53
CA ARG A 53 -1.37 -14.56 -4.80
C ARG A 53 -2.86 -14.72 -4.55
N PHE A 54 -3.40 -14.11 -3.48
CA PHE A 54 -4.84 -14.11 -3.22
C PHE A 54 -5.60 -13.40 -4.36
N VAL A 55 -5.15 -12.24 -4.81
CA VAL A 55 -5.75 -11.50 -5.94
C VAL A 55 -5.70 -12.29 -7.25
N HIS A 56 -4.65 -13.09 -7.49
CA HIS A 56 -4.58 -14.00 -8.63
C HIS A 56 -5.59 -15.14 -8.55
N LYS A 57 -5.81 -15.71 -7.36
CA LYS A 57 -6.76 -16.81 -7.15
C LYS A 57 -8.22 -16.38 -7.34
N HIS A 58 -8.51 -15.09 -7.19
CA HIS A 58 -9.85 -14.52 -7.30
C HIS A 58 -9.91 -13.47 -8.44
N PRO A 59 -9.84 -13.89 -9.71
CA PRO A 59 -9.80 -12.98 -10.87
C PRO A 59 -11.08 -12.15 -11.04
N ASP A 60 -12.23 -12.70 -10.67
CA ASP A 60 -13.54 -12.05 -10.85
C ASP A 60 -13.99 -11.24 -9.63
N ALA A 61 -13.20 -11.22 -8.56
CA ALA A 61 -13.52 -10.48 -7.35
C ALA A 61 -13.05 -9.03 -7.39
N VAL A 62 -13.71 -8.20 -6.59
CA VAL A 62 -13.36 -6.81 -6.33
C VAL A 62 -12.59 -6.72 -5.02
N PHE A 63 -11.57 -5.87 -4.97
CA PHE A 63 -10.72 -5.71 -3.80
C PHE A 63 -10.68 -4.27 -3.33
N ILE A 64 -10.74 -4.07 -2.02
CA ILE A 64 -10.53 -2.78 -1.38
C ILE A 64 -9.29 -2.93 -0.51
N LEU A 65 -8.16 -2.40 -0.99
CA LEU A 65 -6.83 -2.66 -0.43
C LEU A 65 -6.18 -1.39 0.11
N ARG A 66 -5.51 -1.50 1.26
CA ARG A 66 -4.78 -0.39 1.87
C ARG A 66 -3.67 0.14 0.98
N ASP A 67 -2.97 -0.76 0.30
CA ASP A 67 -1.83 -0.45 -0.55
C ASP A 67 -2.15 -0.70 -2.04
N LYS A 68 -3.31 -0.22 -2.51
CA LYS A 68 -3.78 -0.39 -3.91
C LYS A 68 -2.67 -0.22 -4.95
N ASN A 69 -1.91 0.87 -4.88
CA ASN A 69 -0.92 1.20 -5.91
C ASN A 69 0.23 0.19 -5.95
N ILE A 70 0.66 -0.32 -4.79
CA ILE A 70 1.73 -1.32 -4.72
C ILE A 70 1.26 -2.62 -5.37
N ILE A 71 0.05 -3.06 -5.03
CA ILE A 71 -0.52 -4.31 -5.56
C ILE A 71 -0.81 -4.20 -7.06
N CYS A 72 -1.43 -3.12 -7.53
CA CYS A 72 -1.67 -2.90 -8.97
C CYS A 72 -0.37 -2.90 -9.78
N ASN A 73 0.67 -2.22 -9.28
CA ASN A 73 1.96 -2.18 -9.98
C ASN A 73 2.61 -3.56 -10.01
N ARG A 74 2.67 -4.26 -8.87
CA ARG A 74 3.25 -5.62 -8.81
C ARG A 74 2.49 -6.59 -9.72
N TYR A 75 1.16 -6.54 -9.72
CA TYR A 75 0.33 -7.36 -10.60
C TYR A 75 0.63 -7.08 -12.08
N PHE A 76 0.74 -5.80 -12.47
CA PHE A 76 1.09 -5.43 -13.84
C PHE A 76 2.46 -5.98 -14.26
N TYR A 77 3.46 -5.93 -13.38
CA TYR A 77 4.79 -6.48 -13.67
C TYR A 77 4.80 -8.01 -13.76
N ASP A 78 3.95 -8.71 -13.01
CA ASP A 78 3.87 -10.16 -13.01
C ASP A 78 3.01 -10.71 -14.17
N ALA A 79 1.83 -10.14 -14.37
CA ALA A 79 0.84 -10.63 -15.34
C ALA A 79 0.88 -9.91 -16.71
N GLY A 80 1.50 -8.73 -16.80
CA GLY A 80 1.58 -7.92 -18.02
C GLY A 80 0.34 -7.08 -18.34
N PHE A 81 -0.68 -7.06 -17.48
CA PHE A 81 -1.89 -6.25 -17.64
C PHE A 81 -2.36 -5.62 -16.33
N SER A 82 -3.15 -4.54 -16.43
CA SER A 82 -3.63 -3.77 -15.28
C SER A 82 -4.92 -4.36 -14.72
N ILE A 83 -5.08 -4.26 -13.39
CA ILE A 83 -6.30 -4.63 -12.65
C ILE A 83 -6.84 -3.47 -11.83
N GLY A 84 -6.50 -2.24 -12.22
CA GLY A 84 -6.86 -1.03 -11.49
C GLY A 84 -8.37 -0.73 -11.45
N ASP A 85 -9.15 -1.41 -12.30
CA ASP A 85 -10.60 -1.39 -12.40
C ASP A 85 -11.30 -2.23 -11.33
N ARG A 86 -10.64 -3.27 -10.81
CA ARG A 86 -11.17 -4.15 -9.74
C ARG A 86 -10.50 -3.97 -8.38
N ILE A 87 -9.47 -3.11 -8.28
CA ILE A 87 -8.83 -2.76 -7.00
C ILE A 87 -9.12 -1.31 -6.65
N TYR A 88 -9.67 -1.08 -5.46
CA TYR A 88 -9.98 0.23 -4.90
C TYR A 88 -9.16 0.48 -3.64
N GLY A 89 -8.97 1.77 -3.30
CA GLY A 89 -8.26 2.20 -2.10
C GLY A 89 -9.01 3.35 -1.44
N PHE A 90 -8.49 3.84 -0.31
CA PHE A 90 -9.10 4.96 0.40
C PHE A 90 -8.72 6.32 -0.20
N PRO A 91 -9.60 7.34 -0.08
CA PRO A 91 -10.92 7.32 0.58
C PRO A 91 -12.01 6.63 -0.27
N LEU A 92 -12.85 5.81 0.39
CA LEU A 92 -13.91 5.04 -0.28
C LEU A 92 -15.04 5.88 -0.89
N ASP A 93 -15.32 7.06 -0.33
CA ASP A 93 -16.42 7.93 -0.76
C ASP A 93 -16.37 8.24 -2.27
N ARG A 94 -15.16 8.27 -2.86
CA ARG A 94 -14.94 8.53 -4.29
C ARG A 94 -15.35 7.38 -5.21
N HIS A 95 -15.58 6.20 -4.63
CA HIS A 95 -15.82 4.96 -5.34
C HIS A 95 -17.14 4.31 -4.93
N MET A 96 -17.93 4.99 -4.09
CA MET A 96 -19.08 4.38 -3.44
C MET A 96 -20.15 3.92 -4.42
N ASP A 97 -20.58 4.79 -5.34
CA ASP A 97 -21.60 4.46 -6.33
C ASP A 97 -21.23 3.23 -7.16
N MET A 98 -19.96 3.17 -7.59
CA MET A 98 -19.42 2.06 -8.38
C MET A 98 -19.33 0.77 -7.56
N LEU A 99 -18.90 0.84 -6.30
CA LEU A 99 -18.82 -0.33 -5.42
C LEU A 99 -20.20 -0.89 -5.10
N CYS A 100 -21.20 -0.03 -4.92
CA CYS A 100 -22.59 -0.45 -4.74
C CYS A 100 -23.14 -1.14 -6.00
N GLU A 101 -22.88 -0.59 -7.18
CA GLU A 101 -23.28 -1.23 -8.44
C GLU A 101 -22.63 -2.62 -8.62
N LEU A 102 -21.35 -2.76 -8.27
CA LEU A 102 -20.62 -4.03 -8.34
C LEU A 102 -21.15 -5.05 -7.32
N GLN A 103 -21.53 -4.59 -6.13
CA GLN A 103 -22.18 -5.41 -5.11
C GLN A 103 -23.56 -5.90 -5.55
N ASP A 104 -24.39 -5.03 -6.16
CA ASP A 104 -25.73 -5.38 -6.65
C ASP A 104 -25.66 -6.41 -7.80
N LYS A 105 -24.57 -6.42 -8.55
CA LYS A 105 -24.26 -7.47 -9.55
C LYS A 105 -23.84 -8.80 -8.92
N GLY A 106 -23.73 -8.88 -7.59
CA GLY A 106 -23.37 -10.07 -6.84
C GLY A 106 -21.87 -10.39 -6.83
N LEU A 107 -21.00 -9.42 -7.18
CA LEU A 107 -19.56 -9.64 -7.15
C LEU A 107 -19.05 -9.73 -5.71
N ALA A 108 -18.12 -10.65 -5.47
CA ALA A 108 -17.48 -10.78 -4.16
C ALA A 108 -16.52 -9.61 -3.93
N ILE A 109 -16.66 -8.94 -2.79
CA ILE A 109 -15.77 -7.85 -2.37
C ILE A 109 -14.91 -8.31 -1.20
N TYR A 110 -13.60 -8.18 -1.33
CA TYR A 110 -12.61 -8.51 -0.30
C TYR A 110 -11.86 -7.26 0.17
N SER A 111 -11.48 -7.24 1.45
CA SER A 111 -10.78 -6.11 2.05
C SER A 111 -9.70 -6.55 3.05
N ASP A 112 -8.55 -5.86 3.02
CA ASP A 112 -7.49 -6.00 4.03
C ASP A 112 -7.54 -4.88 5.09
N PHE A 113 -8.46 -3.92 4.98
CA PHE A 113 -8.44 -2.70 5.80
C PHE A 113 -8.70 -2.91 7.28
N LEU A 114 -9.50 -3.92 7.64
CA LEU A 114 -10.06 -4.10 8.97
C LEU A 114 -9.05 -4.66 9.98
N SER A 115 -8.19 -5.56 9.52
CA SER A 115 -7.23 -6.28 10.37
C SER A 115 -5.78 -5.91 10.09
N LYS A 116 -5.48 -5.29 8.94
CA LYS A 116 -4.11 -4.94 8.57
C LYS A 116 -3.53 -3.85 9.46
N LYS A 117 -2.43 -4.20 10.12
CA LYS A 117 -1.65 -3.32 10.98
C LYS A 117 -0.68 -2.52 10.13
N SER A 118 -0.50 -1.26 10.50
CA SER A 118 0.52 -0.39 9.91
C SER A 118 1.22 0.40 11.00
N PRO A 119 2.45 0.87 10.77
CA PRO A 119 3.10 1.82 11.64
C PRO A 119 2.19 3.02 11.90
N PHE A 120 2.18 3.50 13.14
CA PHE A 120 1.44 4.68 13.51
C PHE A 120 1.97 5.88 12.72
N SER A 121 1.06 6.55 11.99
CA SER A 121 1.41 7.69 11.14
C SER A 121 0.43 8.84 11.33
N ARG A 122 0.81 10.05 10.91
CA ARG A 122 -0.13 11.18 10.87
C ARG A 122 -1.38 10.87 10.02
N ALA A 123 -1.22 10.10 8.96
CA ALA A 123 -2.35 9.67 8.13
C ALA A 123 -3.30 8.75 8.88
N THR A 124 -2.79 7.89 9.76
CA THR A 124 -3.60 7.01 10.62
C THR A 124 -4.35 7.81 11.69
N LEU A 125 -3.71 8.83 12.26
CA LEU A 125 -4.32 9.74 13.24
C LEU A 125 -5.45 10.59 12.68
N LEU A 126 -5.28 11.08 11.46
CA LEU A 126 -6.27 11.88 10.76
C LEU A 126 -7.27 11.02 9.98
N GLY A 127 -7.07 9.71 9.96
CA GLY A 127 -7.94 8.76 9.29
C GLY A 127 -9.27 8.67 10.03
N GLY A 128 -10.37 8.84 9.29
CA GLY A 128 -11.70 8.57 9.82
C GLY A 128 -11.90 7.09 10.13
N ASP A 129 -12.96 6.78 10.89
CA ASP A 129 -13.32 5.39 11.15
C ASP A 129 -13.67 4.68 9.83
N VAL A 130 -12.82 3.72 9.49
CA VAL A 130 -12.87 2.92 8.26
C VAL A 130 -14.00 1.89 8.33
N THR A 131 -14.37 1.47 9.54
CA THR A 131 -15.31 0.37 9.77
C THR A 131 -16.74 0.73 9.39
N LYS A 132 -17.09 2.03 9.38
CA LYS A 132 -18.44 2.50 9.02
C LYS A 132 -18.88 2.11 7.61
N TYR A 133 -17.92 1.91 6.69
CA TYR A 133 -18.20 1.56 5.30
C TYR A 133 -18.43 0.06 5.10
N PHE A 134 -18.04 -0.79 6.05
CA PHE A 134 -17.96 -2.22 5.85
C PHE A 134 -18.89 -3.00 6.77
N ARG A 135 -19.57 -3.98 6.21
CA ARG A 135 -20.23 -5.06 6.92
C ARG A 135 -19.49 -6.36 6.62
N ILE A 136 -18.93 -7.01 7.63
CA ILE A 136 -18.21 -8.28 7.43
C ILE A 136 -19.23 -9.38 7.17
N ILE A 137 -19.10 -10.06 6.02
CA ILE A 137 -19.90 -11.25 5.66
C ILE A 137 -19.16 -12.50 6.13
N GLU A 138 -17.86 -12.56 5.83
CA GLU A 138 -16.99 -13.69 6.16
C GLU A 138 -15.66 -13.14 6.63
N LYS A 139 -15.26 -13.52 7.84
CA LYS A 139 -14.00 -13.09 8.44
C LYS A 139 -12.92 -14.12 8.15
N GLY A 140 -11.75 -13.68 7.72
CA GLY A 140 -10.60 -14.57 7.51
C GLY A 140 -10.74 -15.49 6.30
N ALA A 141 -11.21 -14.98 5.17
CA ALA A 141 -11.18 -15.72 3.90
C ALA A 141 -9.73 -16.14 3.54
N ASP A 142 -8.75 -15.34 3.97
CA ASP A 142 -7.35 -15.76 4.07
C ASP A 142 -6.68 -15.07 5.27
N THR A 143 -5.57 -15.62 5.75
CA THR A 143 -4.72 -15.02 6.79
C THR A 143 -3.29 -14.93 6.31
N ILE A 144 -2.75 -13.72 6.33
CA ILE A 144 -1.43 -13.39 5.83
C ILE A 144 -0.55 -12.94 7.01
N SER A 145 0.59 -13.60 7.18
CA SER A 145 1.57 -13.22 8.20
C SER A 145 2.44 -12.07 7.71
N SER A 146 2.41 -10.94 8.41
CA SER A 146 3.23 -9.77 8.08
C SER A 146 4.25 -9.46 9.18
N PHE A 147 5.21 -8.58 8.89
CA PHE A 147 6.17 -8.12 9.92
C PHE A 147 5.48 -7.45 11.11
N TYR A 148 4.34 -6.80 10.88
CA TYR A 148 3.57 -6.11 11.93
C TYR A 148 2.56 -7.04 12.65
N GLY A 149 2.61 -8.33 12.34
CA GLY A 149 1.68 -9.35 12.82
C GLY A 149 0.70 -9.81 11.73
N ASP A 150 -0.02 -10.87 12.01
CA ASP A 150 -0.97 -11.45 11.07
C ASP A 150 -2.14 -10.50 10.80
N PHE A 151 -2.60 -10.50 9.56
CA PHE A 151 -3.83 -9.82 9.13
C PHE A 151 -4.67 -10.77 8.28
N THR A 152 -5.97 -10.48 8.22
CA THR A 152 -6.95 -11.25 7.47
C THR A 152 -7.40 -10.49 6.22
N ILE A 153 -7.71 -11.25 5.18
CA ILE A 153 -8.53 -10.75 4.09
C ILE A 153 -9.96 -11.16 4.42
N ASP A 154 -10.83 -10.16 4.59
CA ASP A 154 -12.22 -10.37 4.96
C ASP A 154 -13.12 -10.15 3.73
N ARG A 155 -14.16 -10.97 3.59
CA ARG A 155 -15.23 -10.71 2.63
C ARG A 155 -16.20 -9.73 3.26
N VAL A 156 -16.46 -8.64 2.55
CA VAL A 156 -17.23 -7.52 3.05
C VAL A 156 -18.37 -7.16 2.11
N GLU A 157 -19.42 -6.61 2.68
CA GLU A 157 -20.46 -5.83 2.03
C GLU A 157 -20.19 -4.35 2.32
N ILE A 158 -20.47 -3.49 1.35
CA ILE A 158 -20.38 -2.05 1.52
C ILE A 158 -21.73 -1.50 1.95
N SER A 159 -21.73 -0.66 2.98
CA SER A 159 -22.91 0.04 3.49
C SER A 159 -23.36 1.11 2.49
N CYS A 160 -24.22 0.73 1.55
CA CYS A 160 -24.72 1.60 0.47
C CYS A 160 -25.88 2.53 0.89
N ALA A 161 -26.12 2.75 2.19
CA ALA A 161 -27.29 3.47 2.68
C ALA A 161 -27.03 4.98 2.91
N GLU A 162 -27.74 5.75 2.08
CA GLU A 162 -28.15 7.17 2.11
C GLU A 162 -27.10 8.26 2.36
N THR A 163 -26.98 9.11 1.33
CA THR A 163 -26.48 10.49 1.33
C THR A 163 -26.41 11.08 2.74
N PRO A 164 -25.24 11.48 3.26
CA PRO A 164 -25.22 12.29 4.46
C PRO A 164 -25.98 13.58 4.15
N GLU A 165 -27.11 13.81 4.84
CA GLU A 165 -27.78 15.10 4.84
C GLU A 165 -26.74 16.16 5.25
N LEU A 166 -26.66 17.19 4.40
CA LEU A 166 -25.80 18.38 4.52
C LEU A 166 -26.03 19.15 5.83
#